data_AF-A0A847BI30-F1
#
_entry.id   AF-A0A847BI30-F1
#
_cell.length_a   1.000
_cell.length_b   1.000
_cell.length_c   1.000
_cell.angle_alpha   90.00
_cell.angle_beta   90.00
_cell.angle_gamma   90.00
#
_symmetry.space_group_name_H-M   'P 1'
#
loop_
_entity.id
_entity.type
_entity.pdbx_description
1 polymer ?
#
loop_
_entity_poly.entity_id
_entity_poly.type
_entity_poly.pdbx_seq_one_letter_code
_entity_poly.pdbx_strand_id
1 'polypeptide(L)'
;ALNTQSAIDAELIDLRVACHPVRLLADCEAHTRLPQPLITPYSMLPSDVRDSLGEKQVLDFGLNVQADGFAFAETHCTAPTSLVVAYALAVATSGQASRVLMAGFDGFSADDPRNVEMENLLSIYTGTQGATPIQAITPTRYRIDISSVYAL
;
A
#
# COMPACT_ATOMS: atom_id res chain seq x y z
N ALA A 1 0.22 8.41 -10.21
CA ALA A 1 -0.74 7.97 -9.17
C ALA A 1 -0.53 8.77 -7.86
N LEU A 2 -1.33 8.58 -6.80
CA LEU A 2 -1.13 9.32 -5.53
C LEU A 2 0.28 9.08 -4.93
N ASN A 3 0.83 7.88 -5.18
CA ASN A 3 2.15 7.44 -4.71
C ASN A 3 3.34 8.25 -5.24
N THR A 4 3.14 9.14 -6.21
CA THR A 4 4.17 10.04 -6.75
C THR A 4 3.81 11.51 -6.59
N GLN A 5 2.74 11.82 -5.85
CA GLN A 5 2.38 13.20 -5.54
C GLN A 5 3.32 13.80 -4.49
N SER A 6 3.46 15.12 -4.57
CA SER A 6 4.32 15.97 -3.74
C SER A 6 3.49 16.92 -2.85
N ALA A 7 2.23 16.59 -2.58
CA ALA A 7 1.38 17.34 -1.67
C ALA A 7 1.80 17.18 -0.19
N ILE A 8 2.48 16.08 0.11
CA ILE A 8 3.15 15.84 1.40
C ILE A 8 4.63 16.10 1.18
N ASP A 9 5.26 16.81 2.12
CA ASP A 9 6.70 17.05 2.11
C ASP A 9 7.45 15.72 2.03
N ALA A 10 8.42 15.66 1.13
CA ALA A 10 9.26 14.48 0.91
C ALA A 10 10.01 14.08 2.18
N GLU A 11 10.36 15.03 3.04
CA GLU A 11 11.06 14.77 4.30
C GLU A 11 10.21 14.04 5.34
N LEU A 12 8.88 14.05 5.19
CA LEU A 12 7.93 13.37 6.08
C LEU A 12 7.61 11.92 5.64
N ILE A 13 8.27 11.43 4.58
CA ILE A 13 8.00 10.12 3.99
C ILE A 13 9.26 9.29 4.08
N ASP A 14 9.23 8.22 4.88
CA ASP A 14 10.35 7.28 4.97
C ASP A 14 10.39 6.33 3.77
N LEU A 15 9.22 5.87 3.30
CA LEU A 15 9.09 4.82 2.30
C LEU A 15 7.93 5.08 1.34
N ARG A 16 8.07 4.63 0.09
CA ARG A 16 6.97 4.58 -0.89
C ARG A 16 6.71 3.15 -1.32
N VAL A 17 5.45 2.84 -1.63
CA VAL A 17 5.02 1.48 -1.98
C VAL A 17 4.35 1.47 -3.35
N ALA A 18 4.69 0.50 -4.19
CA ALA A 18 3.98 0.24 -5.45
C ALA A 18 4.16 -1.23 -5.88
N CYS A 19 3.12 -1.83 -6.45
CA CYS A 19 3.13 -3.27 -6.78
C CYS A 19 2.61 -3.63 -8.17
N HIS A 20 2.07 -2.68 -8.93
CA HIS A 20 1.52 -2.95 -10.25
C HIS A 20 2.53 -2.59 -11.35
N PRO A 21 3.04 -3.55 -12.16
CA PRO A 21 4.11 -3.31 -13.14
C PRO A 21 3.81 -2.18 -14.13
N VAL A 22 2.59 -2.18 -14.71
CA VAL A 22 2.17 -1.14 -15.66
C VAL A 22 2.17 0.27 -15.04
N ARG A 23 1.79 0.39 -13.77
CA ARG A 23 1.78 1.69 -13.08
C ARG A 23 3.19 2.15 -12.73
N LEU A 24 4.05 1.22 -12.32
CA LEU A 24 5.47 1.50 -12.08
C LEU A 24 6.14 2.03 -13.35
N LEU A 25 5.89 1.39 -14.49
CA LEU A 25 6.44 1.84 -15.77
C LEU A 25 5.90 3.22 -16.18
N ALA A 26 4.60 3.46 -15.99
CA ALA A 26 3.98 4.74 -16.31
C ALA A 26 4.46 5.90 -15.41
N ASP A 27 4.76 5.61 -14.15
CA ASP A 27 5.19 6.60 -13.14
C ASP A 27 6.71 6.53 -12.84
N CYS A 28 7.52 5.84 -13.68
CA CYS A 28 8.93 5.52 -13.39
C CYS A 28 9.81 6.77 -13.21
N GLU A 29 9.60 7.78 -14.05
CA GLU A 29 10.33 9.05 -14.01
C GLU A 29 10.09 9.80 -12.69
N ALA A 30 8.89 9.69 -12.13
CA ALA A 30 8.57 10.29 -10.84
C ALA A 30 9.19 9.47 -9.69
N HIS A 31 9.11 8.13 -9.76
CA HIS A 31 9.73 7.26 -8.76
C HIS A 31 11.25 7.46 -8.67
N THR A 32 11.94 7.61 -9.79
CA THR A 32 13.40 7.80 -9.86
C THR A 32 13.87 9.15 -9.30
N ARG A 33 13.06 10.21 -9.41
CA ARG A 33 13.38 11.53 -8.83
C ARG A 33 13.13 11.65 -7.33
N LEU A 34 12.24 10.82 -6.79
CA LEU A 34 11.87 10.88 -5.38
C LEU A 34 12.97 10.23 -4.53
N PRO A 35 13.41 10.85 -3.41
CA PRO A 35 14.53 10.32 -2.63
C PRO A 35 14.17 9.07 -1.81
N GLN A 36 12.89 8.84 -1.52
CA GLN A 36 12.47 7.76 -0.63
C GLN A 36 12.66 6.38 -1.26
N PRO A 37 13.17 5.37 -0.53
CA PRO A 37 13.20 3.99 -1.00
C PRO A 37 11.82 3.50 -1.46
N LEU A 38 11.81 2.62 -2.47
CA LEU A 38 10.61 2.03 -3.02
C LEU A 38 10.48 0.56 -2.61
N ILE A 39 9.38 0.21 -1.93
CA ILE A 39 9.00 -1.18 -1.70
C ILE A 39 8.16 -1.67 -2.89
N THR A 40 8.61 -2.73 -3.55
CA THR A 40 7.96 -3.31 -4.72
C THR A 40 8.39 -4.77 -4.91
N PRO A 41 7.59 -5.66 -5.54
CA PRO A 41 8.01 -7.02 -5.88
C PRO A 41 9.01 -7.02 -7.05
N TYR A 42 10.19 -6.43 -6.84
CA TYR A 42 11.17 -6.08 -7.86
C TYR A 42 11.67 -7.28 -8.64
N SER A 43 12.02 -8.38 -7.97
CA SER A 43 12.49 -9.59 -8.62
C SER A 43 11.46 -10.20 -9.58
N MET A 44 10.16 -9.93 -9.35
CA MET A 44 9.04 -10.40 -10.18
C MET A 44 8.70 -9.45 -11.33
N LEU A 45 9.27 -8.24 -11.36
CA LEU A 45 8.99 -7.26 -12.41
C LEU A 45 9.63 -7.67 -13.74
N PRO A 46 8.95 -7.41 -14.87
CA PRO A 46 9.55 -7.48 -16.20
C PRO A 46 10.85 -6.65 -16.29
N SER A 47 11.79 -7.07 -17.15
CA SER A 47 13.12 -6.45 -17.23
C SER A 47 13.07 -4.97 -17.60
N ASP A 48 12.20 -4.59 -18.54
CA ASP A 48 11.98 -3.20 -18.94
C ASP A 48 11.51 -2.31 -17.77
N VAL A 49 10.65 -2.84 -16.89
CA VAL A 49 10.23 -2.12 -15.68
C VAL A 49 11.39 -1.99 -14.69
N ARG A 50 12.19 -3.04 -14.49
CA ARG A 50 13.37 -2.99 -13.61
C ARG A 50 14.40 -1.99 -14.11
N ASP A 51 14.67 -1.99 -15.42
CA ASP A 51 15.59 -1.07 -16.07
C ASP A 51 15.10 0.38 -15.93
N SER A 52 13.79 0.62 -16.02
CA SER A 52 13.19 1.95 -15.85
C SER A 52 13.35 2.54 -14.45
N LEU A 53 13.64 1.72 -13.43
CA LEU A 53 13.87 2.18 -12.06
C LEU A 53 15.31 2.65 -11.82
N GLY A 54 16.25 2.36 -12.72
CA GLY A 54 17.63 2.86 -12.66
C GLY A 54 18.31 2.61 -11.31
N GLU A 55 18.90 3.66 -10.73
CA GLU A 55 19.61 3.61 -9.44
C GLU A 55 18.68 3.78 -8.21
N LYS A 56 17.36 3.68 -8.40
CA LYS A 56 16.41 3.80 -7.30
C LYS A 56 16.73 2.76 -6.22
N GLN A 57 16.81 3.19 -4.96
CA GLN A 57 16.87 2.25 -3.84
C GLN A 57 15.54 1.49 -3.77
N VAL A 58 15.62 0.17 -3.95
CA VAL A 58 14.45 -0.72 -3.95
C VAL A 58 14.56 -1.72 -2.81
N LEU A 59 13.45 -1.89 -2.10
CA LEU A 59 13.24 -2.95 -1.11
C LEU A 59 12.36 -4.01 -1.78
N ASP A 60 12.95 -5.16 -2.12
CA ASP A 60 12.25 -6.23 -2.83
C ASP A 60 11.39 -7.05 -1.87
N PHE A 61 10.08 -7.01 -2.06
CA PHE A 61 9.12 -7.78 -1.29
C PHE A 61 8.04 -8.38 -2.20
N GLY A 62 7.98 -9.70 -2.30
CA GLY A 62 7.13 -10.39 -3.27
C GLY A 62 5.63 -10.13 -3.07
N LEU A 63 4.86 -10.19 -4.16
CA LEU A 63 3.40 -10.14 -4.15
C LEU A 63 2.85 -11.34 -4.92
N ASN A 64 2.06 -12.15 -4.23
CA ASN A 64 1.24 -13.19 -4.81
C ASN A 64 -0.24 -12.75 -4.76
N VAL A 65 -0.92 -12.71 -5.90
CA VAL A 65 -2.33 -12.28 -5.94
C VAL A 65 -3.24 -13.50 -5.97
N GLN A 66 -4.01 -13.70 -4.90
CA GLN A 66 -4.98 -14.80 -4.78
C GLN A 66 -6.24 -14.30 -4.09
N ALA A 67 -7.42 -14.61 -4.65
CA ALA A 67 -8.70 -14.11 -4.16
C ALA A 67 -9.03 -14.53 -2.70
N ASP A 68 -8.33 -15.54 -2.17
CA ASP A 68 -8.65 -16.21 -0.91
C ASP A 68 -8.27 -15.40 0.35
N GLY A 69 -7.58 -14.27 0.20
CA GLY A 69 -7.34 -13.31 1.28
C GLY A 69 -5.88 -12.90 1.45
N PHE A 70 -5.49 -12.61 2.69
CA PHE A 70 -4.13 -12.20 3.03
C PHE A 70 -3.31 -13.34 3.64
N ALA A 71 -2.03 -13.38 3.28
CA ALA A 71 -1.01 -14.14 4.00
C ALA A 71 0.27 -13.31 4.12
N PHE A 72 0.92 -13.37 5.27
CA PHE A 72 2.07 -12.54 5.61
C PHE A 72 3.30 -13.44 5.79
N ALA A 73 4.36 -13.18 5.04
CA ALA A 73 5.62 -13.92 5.12
C ALA A 73 6.80 -12.94 5.15
N GLU A 74 7.99 -13.44 5.48
CA GLU A 74 9.18 -12.62 5.70
C GLU A 74 9.62 -11.84 4.45
N THR A 75 9.48 -12.43 3.27
CA THR A 75 10.01 -11.88 2.00
C THR A 75 8.93 -11.64 0.93
N HIS A 76 7.68 -11.97 1.23
CA HIS A 76 6.55 -11.81 0.32
C HIS A 76 5.22 -11.79 1.08
N CYS A 77 4.15 -11.43 0.38
CA CYS A 77 2.80 -11.61 0.87
C CYS A 77 1.88 -12.23 -0.19
N THR A 78 0.76 -12.77 0.28
CA THR A 78 -0.42 -12.99 -0.54
C THR A 78 -1.44 -11.90 -0.23
N ALA A 79 -2.07 -11.33 -1.26
CA ALA A 79 -3.15 -10.36 -1.14
C ALA A 79 -4.28 -10.65 -2.13
N PRO A 80 -5.53 -10.24 -1.84
CA PRO A 80 -6.68 -10.50 -2.72
C PRO A 80 -6.65 -9.72 -4.03
N THR A 81 -5.89 -8.62 -4.09
CA THR A 81 -5.80 -7.75 -5.26
C THR A 81 -4.40 -7.17 -5.40
N SER A 82 -4.12 -6.56 -6.57
CA SER A 82 -2.90 -5.78 -6.81
C SER A 82 -3.06 -4.28 -6.48
N LEU A 83 -4.07 -3.92 -5.66
CA LEU A 83 -4.20 -2.56 -5.14
C LEU A 83 -3.05 -2.24 -4.20
N VAL A 84 -2.47 -1.04 -4.35
CA VAL A 84 -1.30 -0.64 -3.57
C VAL A 84 -1.58 -0.61 -2.06
N VAL A 85 -2.79 -0.24 -1.64
CA VAL A 85 -3.18 -0.29 -0.23
C VAL A 85 -3.17 -1.71 0.33
N ALA A 86 -3.62 -2.71 -0.43
CA ALA A 86 -3.59 -4.11 -0.01
C ALA A 86 -2.14 -4.55 0.25
N TYR A 87 -1.27 -4.25 -0.72
CA TYR A 87 0.14 -4.59 -0.62
C TYR A 87 0.85 -3.82 0.51
N ALA A 88 0.56 -2.53 0.71
CA ALA A 88 1.13 -1.73 1.80
C ALA A 88 0.72 -2.26 3.19
N LEU A 89 -0.54 -2.67 3.36
CA LEU A 89 -1.01 -3.29 4.60
C LEU A 89 -0.31 -4.63 4.87
N ALA A 90 -0.11 -5.43 3.83
CA ALA A 90 0.62 -6.69 3.94
C ALA A 90 2.11 -6.51 4.24
N VAL A 91 2.75 -5.50 3.66
CA VAL A 91 4.13 -5.09 3.98
C VAL A 91 4.23 -4.66 5.44
N ALA A 92 3.35 -3.75 5.90
CA ALA A 92 3.36 -3.27 7.28
C ALA A 92 3.19 -4.41 8.29
N THR A 93 2.31 -5.37 7.99
CA THR A 93 2.11 -6.56 8.83
C THR A 93 3.31 -7.49 8.82
N SER A 94 3.89 -7.75 7.65
CA SER A 94 5.07 -8.62 7.54
C SER A 94 6.29 -8.00 8.24
N GLY A 95 6.39 -6.66 8.21
CA GLY A 95 7.36 -5.87 8.96
C GLY A 95 7.05 -5.72 10.46
N GLN A 96 6.03 -6.41 10.98
CA GLN A 96 5.65 -6.42 12.39
C GLN A 96 5.36 -5.03 12.97
N ALA A 97 4.75 -4.14 12.17
CA ALA A 97 4.29 -2.85 12.67
C ALA A 97 3.33 -3.05 13.85
N SER A 98 3.41 -2.19 14.87
CA SER A 98 2.52 -2.31 16.04
C SER A 98 1.09 -1.84 15.77
N ARG A 99 0.90 -0.95 14.78
CA ARG A 99 -0.39 -0.43 14.30
C ARG A 99 -0.21 0.26 12.95
N VAL A 100 -1.29 0.39 12.17
CA VAL A 100 -1.35 1.19 10.95
C VAL A 100 -2.32 2.36 11.15
N LEU A 101 -1.82 3.59 11.02
CA LEU A 101 -2.64 4.80 11.06
C LEU A 101 -2.90 5.27 9.63
N MET A 102 -4.16 5.49 9.29
CA MET A 102 -4.60 5.81 7.94
C MET A 102 -5.12 7.25 7.87
N ALA A 103 -4.49 8.06 7.01
CA ALA A 103 -4.86 9.46 6.77
C ALA A 103 -5.19 9.68 5.29
N GLY A 104 -6.23 10.47 5.00
CA GLY A 104 -6.68 10.75 3.64
C GLY A 104 -7.44 9.58 2.97
N PHE A 105 -7.91 8.62 3.77
CA PHE A 105 -8.75 7.50 3.30
C PHE A 105 -10.23 7.88 3.40
N ASP A 106 -10.63 8.95 2.72
CA ASP A 106 -11.96 9.58 2.90
C ASP A 106 -13.14 8.69 2.47
N GLY A 107 -12.89 7.74 1.57
CA GLY A 107 -13.91 6.90 0.96
C GLY A 107 -14.54 7.51 -0.28
N PHE A 108 -15.30 6.70 -1.02
CA PHE A 108 -16.04 7.13 -2.20
C PHE A 108 -17.54 7.29 -1.87
N SER A 109 -18.35 7.74 -2.83
CA SER A 109 -19.80 7.78 -2.64
C SER A 109 -20.37 6.35 -2.52
N ALA A 110 -21.54 6.21 -1.90
CA ALA A 110 -22.11 4.89 -1.57
C ALA A 110 -22.48 4.06 -2.81
N ASP A 111 -22.71 4.72 -3.94
CA ASP A 111 -22.98 4.16 -5.26
C ASP A 111 -21.72 3.87 -6.08
N ASP A 112 -20.54 4.27 -5.59
CA ASP A 112 -19.27 4.05 -6.28
C ASP A 112 -18.77 2.61 -6.03
N PRO A 113 -18.54 1.80 -7.07
CA PRO A 113 -18.04 0.44 -6.92
C PRO A 113 -16.68 0.36 -6.21
N ARG A 114 -15.86 1.42 -6.29
CA ARG A 114 -14.57 1.50 -5.58
C ARG A 114 -14.74 1.55 -4.07
N ASN A 115 -15.86 2.10 -3.57
CA ASN A 115 -16.16 2.07 -2.14
C ASN A 115 -16.37 0.63 -1.66
N VAL A 116 -17.15 -0.15 -2.42
CA VAL A 116 -17.44 -1.55 -2.11
C VAL A 116 -16.17 -2.40 -2.18
N GLU A 117 -15.32 -2.18 -3.19
CA GLU A 117 -14.03 -2.87 -3.31
C GLU A 117 -13.12 -2.60 -2.11
N MET A 118 -12.99 -1.34 -1.69
CA MET A 118 -12.15 -0.97 -0.56
C MET A 118 -12.71 -1.48 0.77
N GLU A 119 -14.02 -1.39 0.99
CA GLU A 119 -14.69 -1.94 2.18
C GLU A 119 -14.46 -3.44 2.30
N ASN A 120 -14.62 -4.18 1.21
CA ASN A 120 -14.36 -5.61 1.18
C ASN A 120 -12.89 -5.91 1.48
N LEU A 121 -11.96 -5.16 0.89
CA LEU A 121 -10.53 -5.32 1.14
C LEU A 121 -10.18 -5.13 2.62
N LEU A 122 -10.66 -4.04 3.23
CA LEU A 122 -10.40 -3.72 4.64
C LEU A 122 -11.06 -4.76 5.56
N SER A 123 -12.27 -5.23 5.23
CA SER A 123 -12.95 -6.30 5.97
C SER A 123 -12.18 -7.62 5.92
N ILE A 124 -11.65 -8.01 4.76
CA ILE A 124 -10.84 -9.23 4.62
C ILE A 124 -9.54 -9.08 5.42
N TYR A 125 -8.87 -7.93 5.28
CA TYR A 125 -7.62 -7.66 6.00
C TYR A 125 -7.80 -7.73 7.51
N THR A 126 -8.76 -6.99 8.07
CA THR A 126 -9.03 -6.97 9.52
C THR A 126 -9.50 -8.31 10.07
N GLY A 127 -10.16 -9.13 9.24
CA GLY A 127 -10.55 -10.50 9.59
C GLY A 127 -9.42 -11.54 9.46
N THR A 128 -8.26 -11.18 8.91
CA THR A 128 -7.15 -12.12 8.70
C THR A 128 -6.32 -12.28 9.97
N GLN A 129 -5.98 -13.52 10.31
CA GLN A 129 -5.10 -13.81 11.45
C GLN A 129 -3.73 -13.14 11.30
N GLY A 130 -3.29 -12.45 12.34
CA GLY A 130 -2.00 -11.75 12.36
C GLY A 130 -2.02 -10.38 11.69
N ALA A 131 -3.15 -9.91 11.16
CA ALA A 131 -3.26 -8.57 10.59
C ALA A 131 -2.97 -7.50 11.63
N THR A 132 -2.17 -6.51 11.24
CA THR A 132 -1.86 -5.36 12.10
C THR A 132 -3.10 -4.49 12.30
N PRO A 133 -3.45 -4.07 13.54
CA PRO A 133 -4.59 -3.20 13.78
C PRO A 133 -4.52 -1.90 12.96
N ILE A 134 -5.65 -1.53 12.34
CA ILE A 134 -5.77 -0.31 11.53
C ILE A 134 -6.70 0.69 12.19
N GLN A 135 -6.38 1.97 12.06
CA GLN A 135 -7.22 3.06 12.56
C GLN A 135 -7.12 4.27 11.63
N ALA A 136 -8.25 4.85 11.25
CA ALA A 136 -8.30 6.12 10.55
C ALA A 136 -8.04 7.28 11.53
N ILE A 137 -7.24 8.26 11.12
CA ILE A 137 -6.95 9.47 11.90
C ILE A 137 -7.48 10.75 11.23
N THR A 138 -8.13 10.59 10.08
CA THR A 138 -8.93 11.59 9.39
C THR A 138 -10.34 11.02 9.16
N PRO A 139 -11.38 11.87 8.94
CA PRO A 139 -12.71 11.39 8.62
C PRO A 139 -12.69 10.38 7.45
N THR A 140 -13.45 9.29 7.59
CA THR A 140 -13.55 8.24 6.57
C THR A 140 -14.98 7.71 6.48
N ARG A 141 -15.36 7.25 5.29
CA ARG A 141 -16.62 6.51 5.05
C ARG A 141 -16.46 5.01 5.23
N TYR A 142 -15.24 4.49 5.39
CA TYR A 142 -14.97 3.07 5.55
C TYR A 142 -15.31 2.59 6.96
N ARG A 143 -15.70 1.31 7.10
CA ARG A 143 -16.09 0.69 8.37
C ARG A 143 -14.88 0.19 9.15
N ILE A 144 -14.11 1.15 9.66
CA ILE A 144 -12.88 0.95 10.45
C ILE A 144 -12.91 1.87 11.66
N ASP A 145 -12.08 1.57 12.67
CA ASP A 145 -11.96 2.45 13.84
C ASP A 145 -11.44 3.83 13.44
N ILE A 146 -12.06 4.88 14.00
CA ILE A 146 -11.74 6.27 13.71
C ILE A 146 -11.31 6.96 15.01
N SER A 147 -10.19 7.67 14.94
CA SER A 147 -9.71 8.58 15.97
C SER A 147 -9.28 9.90 15.33
N SER A 148 -8.63 10.76 16.10
CA SER A 148 -7.98 11.97 15.62
C SER A 148 -6.51 11.94 16.02
N VAL A 149 -5.65 12.58 15.22
CA VAL A 149 -4.24 12.79 15.59
C VAL A 149 -4.08 13.46 16.97
N TYR A 150 -5.05 14.26 17.39
CA TYR A 150 -5.06 14.93 18.71
C TYR A 150 -5.43 13.99 19.88
N ALA A 151 -5.88 12.78 19.58
CA ALA A 151 -6.32 11.79 20.57
C ALA A 151 -5.42 10.54 20.60
N LEU A 152 -4.27 10.58 19.91
CA LEU A 152 -3.27 9.49 19.86
C LEU A 152 -2.31 9.48 21.05
#